data_AF-A0A1U7H948-F1
#
_entry.id   AF-A0A1U7H948-F1
#
_cell.length_a   1.000
_cell.length_b   1.000
_cell.length_c   1.000
_cell.angle_alpha   90.00
_cell.angle_beta   90.00
_cell.angle_gamma   90.00
#
_symmetry.space_group_name_H-M   'P 1'
#
loop_
_entity.id
_entity.type
_entity.pdbx_description
1 polymer ?
#
loop_
_entity_poly.entity_id
_entity_poly.type
_entity_poly.pdbx_seq_one_letter_code
_entity_poly.pdbx_strand_id
1 'polypeptide(L)' 'MTIYVTRQGTKFNADSATELVEQLQHQESISSNSLQDFMNQMAKRCQTEDGVAIRTLDPEIFIADLIQNDYLSVIDVIDG' A
#
# COMPACT_ATOMS: atom_id res chain seq x y z
N MET A 1 8.25 -4.20 -13.59
CA MET A 1 6.80 -4.05 -13.39
C MET A 1 6.23 -5.20 -12.59
N THR A 2 5.62 -4.88 -11.45
CA THR A 2 4.96 -5.83 -10.56
C THR A 2 3.47 -5.49 -10.48
N ILE A 3 2.63 -6.53 -10.50
CA ILE A 3 1.17 -6.36 -10.39
C ILE A 3 0.74 -6.62 -8.95
N TYR A 4 0.10 -5.61 -8.36
CA TYR A 4 -0.44 -5.66 -7.00
C TYR A 4 -1.95 -5.61 -7.01
N VAL A 5 -2.59 -6.30 -6.07
CA VAL A 5 -4.06 -6.33 -5.94
C VAL A 5 -4.47 -6.11 -4.51
N THR A 6 -5.42 -5.20 -4.28
CA THR A 6 -5.99 -4.96 -2.96
C THR A 6 -7.01 -6.04 -2.61
N ARG A 7 -7.37 -6.16 -1.32
CA ARG A 7 -8.49 -7.03 -0.87
C ARG A 7 -9.80 -6.79 -1.62
N GLN A 8 -10.02 -5.57 -2.09
CA GLN A 8 -11.23 -5.19 -2.83
C GLN A 8 -11.17 -5.59 -4.32
N GLY A 9 -10.07 -6.19 -4.76
CA GLY A 9 -9.85 -6.63 -6.13
C GLY A 9 -9.32 -5.54 -7.07
N THR A 10 -8.95 -4.36 -6.55
CA THR A 10 -8.37 -3.32 -7.41
C THR A 10 -6.92 -3.65 -7.74
N LYS A 11 -6.54 -3.48 -9.00
CA LYS A 11 -5.20 -3.81 -9.50
C LYS A 11 -4.37 -2.55 -9.73
N PHE A 12 -3.11 -2.64 -9.34
CA PHE A 12 -2.08 -1.62 -9.58
C PHE A 12 -0.91 -2.25 -10.30
N ASN A 13 -0.35 -1.51 -11.26
CA ASN A 13 0.91 -1.85 -11.90
C ASN A 13 1.91 -0.81 -11.45
N ALA A 14 3.00 -1.24 -10.82
CA ALA A 14 4.04 -0.32 -10.37
C ALA A 14 5.42 -0.90 -10.64
N ASP A 15 6.35 -0.03 -11.01
CA ASP A 15 7.77 -0.34 -11.17
C ASP A 15 8.58 -0.06 -9.90
N SER A 16 7.99 0.64 -8.92
CA SER A 16 8.60 0.91 -7.63
C SER A 16 7.59 0.94 -6.48
N ALA A 17 8.10 0.77 -5.25
CA ALA A 17 7.31 0.91 -4.04
C ALA A 17 6.69 2.30 -3.91
N THR A 18 7.47 3.36 -4.17
CA THR A 18 6.98 4.75 -4.14
C THR A 18 5.81 4.95 -5.10
N GLU A 19 5.93 4.51 -6.34
CA GLU A 19 4.88 4.64 -7.36
C GLU A 19 3.59 3.91 -6.93
N LEU A 20 3.71 2.71 -6.35
CA LEU A 20 2.55 2.00 -5.83
C LEU A 20 1.86 2.78 -4.70
N VAL A 21 2.62 3.36 -3.76
CA VAL A 21 2.03 4.16 -2.67
C VAL A 21 1.36 5.41 -3.22
N GLU A 22 1.91 6.05 -4.25
CA GLU A 22 1.28 7.20 -4.93
C GLU A 22 -0.05 6.78 -5.58
N GLN A 23 -0.08 5.65 -6.28
CA GLN A 23 -1.32 5.12 -6.87
C GLN A 23 -2.36 4.78 -5.79
N LEU A 24 -1.95 4.18 -4.67
CA LEU A 24 -2.81 3.92 -3.52
C LEU A 24 -3.37 5.21 -2.92
N GLN A 25 -2.53 6.24 -2.79
CA GLN A 25 -2.94 7.56 -2.30
C GLN A 25 -4.01 8.20 -3.20
N HIS A 26 -3.86 8.09 -4.52
CA HIS A 26 -4.82 8.64 -5.47
C HIS A 26 -6.15 7.90 -5.51
N GLN A 27 -6.14 6.59 -5.22
CA GLN A 27 -7.34 5.78 -5.22
C GLN A 27 -8.11 5.86 -3.89
N GLU A 28 -7.40 5.85 -2.76
CA GLU A 28 -8.02 5.87 -1.45
C GLU A 28 -8.59 7.26 -1.15
N SER A 29 -9.79 7.31 -0.56
CA SER A 29 -10.40 8.58 -0.13
C SER A 29 -9.81 9.11 1.17
N ILE A 30 -8.50 8.94 1.37
CA ILE A 30 -7.76 9.40 2.55
C ILE A 30 -7.17 10.77 2.23
N SER A 31 -7.77 11.81 2.79
CA SER A 31 -7.23 13.17 2.71
C SER A 31 -5.82 13.20 3.29
N SER A 32 -4.83 13.44 2.43
CA SER A 32 -3.42 13.44 2.79
C SER A 32 -2.68 14.52 2.00
N ASN A 33 -1.76 15.21 2.66
CA ASN A 33 -1.01 16.32 2.05
C ASN A 33 0.35 15.89 1.48
N SER A 34 0.78 14.66 1.78
CA SER A 34 2.02 14.07 1.31
C SER A 34 1.93 12.55 1.37
N LEU A 35 2.88 11.87 0.71
CA LEU A 35 2.98 10.42 0.73
C LEU A 35 3.19 9.86 2.15
N GLN A 36 4.02 10.55 2.95
CA GLN A 36 4.26 10.19 4.35
C GLN A 36 3.00 10.33 5.22
N ASP A 37 2.22 11.39 5.01
CA ASP A 37 0.95 11.60 5.69
C ASP A 37 -0.05 10.51 5.31
N PHE A 38 -0.17 10.19 4.01
CA PHE A 38 -0.99 9.08 3.53
C PHE A 38 -0.64 7.75 4.22
N MET A 39 0.64 7.35 4.22
CA MET A 39 1.08 6.12 4.89
C MET A 39 0.71 6.11 6.37
N ASN A 40 0.87 7.24 7.07
CA ASN A 40 0.50 7.36 8.48
C ASN A 40 -1.01 7.24 8.71
N GLN A 41 -1.83 7.89 7.88
CA GLN A 41 -3.29 7.79 7.99
C GLN A 41 -3.78 6.36 7.69
N MET A 42 -3.22 5.71 6.68
CA MET A 42 -3.54 4.33 6.34
C MET A 42 -3.15 3.38 7.47
N ALA A 43 -1.93 3.50 8.03
CA ALA A 43 -1.50 2.70 9.17
C ALA A 43 -2.40 2.89 10.40
N LYS A 44 -2.82 4.13 10.67
CA LYS A 44 -3.78 4.43 11.74
C LYS A 44 -5.13 3.77 11.49
N ARG A 45 -5.60 3.74 10.24
CA ARG A 45 -6.83 3.05 9.85
C ARG A 45 -6.72 1.55 10.08
N CYS A 46 -5.65 0.89 9.60
CA CYS A 46 -5.39 -0.54 9.83
C CYS A 46 -5.35 -0.88 11.32
N GLN A 47 -4.71 -0.03 12.14
CA GLN A 47 -4.65 -0.22 13.59
C GLN A 47 -6.02 -0.07 14.27
N THR A 48 -6.87 0.83 13.75
CA THR A 48 -8.20 1.12 14.32
C THR A 48 -9.24 0.08 13.91
N GLU A 49 -9.20 -0.36 12.66
CA GLU A 49 -10.18 -1.30 12.09
C GLU A 49 -9.84 -2.75 12.44
N ASP A 50 -8.56 -3.15 12.30
CA ASP A 50 -8.15 -4.56 12.40
C ASP A 50 -7.10 -4.81 13.50
N GLY A 51 -6.67 -3.78 14.23
CA GLY A 51 -5.66 -3.93 15.29
C GLY A 51 -4.22 -4.12 14.78
N VAL A 52 -3.98 -3.93 13.48
CA VAL A 52 -2.70 -4.20 12.81
C VAL A 52 -1.79 -2.98 12.82
N ALA A 53 -0.54 -3.16 13.26
CA ALA A 53 0.50 -2.14 13.17
C ALA A 53 1.21 -2.21 11.82
N ILE A 54 1.15 -1.13 11.04
CA ILE A 54 1.85 -0.97 9.76
C ILE A 54 2.96 0.07 9.93
N ARG A 55 4.18 -0.26 9.50
CA ARG A 55 5.33 0.66 9.56
C ARG A 55 5.30 1.60 8.36
N THR A 56 5.59 2.88 8.62
CA THR A 56 5.43 3.97 7.64
C THR A 56 6.73 4.73 7.38
N LEU A 57 7.87 4.17 7.79
CA LEU A 57 9.19 4.80 7.67
C LEU A 57 9.69 4.89 6.22
N ASP A 58 9.27 3.94 5.38
CA ASP A 58 9.68 3.81 3.99
C ASP A 58 8.59 3.09 3.18
N PRO A 59 8.35 3.45 1.90
CA PRO A 59 7.38 2.80 1.04
C PRO A 59 7.56 1.29 0.90
N GLU A 60 8.80 0.77 0.85
CA GLU A 60 9.05 -0.66 0.72
C GLU A 60 8.59 -1.42 1.97
N ILE A 61 8.92 -0.89 3.16
CA ILE A 61 8.50 -1.49 4.43
C ILE A 61 6.98 -1.41 4.57
N PHE A 62 6.38 -0.28 4.20
CA PHE A 62 4.94 -0.08 4.22
C PHE A 62 4.21 -1.11 3.34
N ILE A 63 4.67 -1.29 2.10
CA ILE A 63 4.08 -2.27 1.18
C ILE A 63 4.28 -3.71 1.68
N ALA A 64 5.46 -4.04 2.20
CA ALA A 64 5.73 -5.35 2.77
C ALA A 64 4.76 -5.67 3.93
N ASP A 65 4.50 -4.69 4.81
CA ASP A 65 3.54 -4.85 5.90
C ASP A 65 2.09 -4.98 5.38
N LEU A 66 1.70 -4.23 4.34
CA LEU A 66 0.39 -4.38 3.72
C LEU A 66 0.21 -5.77 3.10
N ILE A 67 1.26 -6.33 2.49
CA ILE A 67 1.24 -7.68 1.91
C ILE A 67 1.16 -8.73 3.02
N GLN A 68 2.02 -8.62 4.04
CA GLN A 68 2.07 -9.56 5.16
C GLN A 68 0.74 -9.63 5.92
N ASN A 69 0.01 -8.52 5.96
CA ASN A 69 -1.29 -8.43 6.60
C ASN A 69 -2.44 -8.53 5.59
N ASP A 70 -2.25 -9.14 4.42
CA ASP A 70 -3.28 -9.42 3.41
C ASP A 70 -4.03 -8.21 2.83
N TYR A 71 -3.64 -6.96 3.11
CA TYR A 71 -4.28 -5.76 2.52
C TYR A 71 -3.95 -5.62 1.03
N LEU A 72 -2.78 -6.12 0.65
CA LEU A 72 -2.26 -6.14 -0.70
C LEU A 72 -1.75 -7.54 -1.03
N SER A 73 -1.81 -7.94 -2.29
CA SER A 73 -1.26 -9.21 -2.77
C SER A 73 -0.48 -8.97 -4.05
N VAL A 74 0.62 -9.69 -4.24
CA VAL A 74 1.40 -9.65 -5.47
C VAL A 74 0.91 -10.78 -6.37
N ILE A 75 0.50 -10.46 -7.59
CA ILE A 75 -0.01 -11.44 -8.56
C ILE A 75 1.07 -11.88 -9.54
N ASP A 76 1.97 -10.98 -9.92
CA ASP A 76 3.01 -11.31 -10.89
C ASP A 76 4.20 -10.37 -10.77
N VAL A 77 5.40 -10.93 -10.88
CA VAL A 77 6.62 -10.20 -11.22
C VAL A 77 6.85 -10.58 -12.68
N ILE A 78 6.65 -9.66 -13.62
CA ILE A 78 6.99 -9.96 -15.01
C ILE A 78 8.51 -9.98 -15.09
N ASP A 79 9.10 -11.16 -14.84
CA ASP A 79 10.49 -11.47 -15.14
C ASP A 79 10.62 -11.42 -16.68
N GLY A 80 11.20 -10.31 -17.17
CA GLY A 80 11.57 -10.14 -18.57
C GLY A 80 12.91 -10.78 -18.88
#